data_AF-A0A432XN78-F1
#
_entry.id   AF-A0A432XN78-F1
#
_cell.length_a   1.000
_cell.length_b   1.000
_cell.length_c   1.000
_cell.angle_alpha   90.00
_cell.angle_beta   90.00
_cell.angle_gamma   90.00
#
_symmetry.space_group_name_H-M   'P 1'
#
loop_
_entity.id
_entity.type
_entity.pdbx_description
1 polymer ?
#
loop_
_entity_poly.entity_id
_entity_poly.type
_entity_poly.pdbx_seq_one_letter_code
_entity_poly.pdbx_strand_id
1 'polypeptide(L)'
;MLHHSLAALLLRDRRIPEAQLKSCSEYAWETKLPFTSVLLERKQISPHELAAFCYQESNSPWLDLDSFNPEQIPPQFINERLIRKNHAVPLYQRGNVLYIAVSDPTRIETLDEFQFRTRLQAEAVLVEEDKLQKLIDKLLENESSMLGVTEQDEKELREIDADGEVREEHGAVNVDGKNDAPIVIYINKMLLDAIKRGASDLHFEPYEGEYRIRFRIDGVLHEIARPPFALSARIAARLKVMSQLDIAERRLPQDGRIKLRLSKNKAIDFRVSTLPTMYGEKIVLRILDAAAAMMGIESLGYEPEQQKLYEDALTRPQGMILVTGPTGSGKTVSLYTGLNILNTPEVNISTAEDPVEINLTGINQVQINVKAGLTFADALRSFLRQDPDIVMVGEIRDLETAEIAIKAAQTGHLVLSTLHTNSAAETLTRLMNMGVPSYNIASSVTLIIAQRLARRLCNECKEPEDIPKEELLRQGFTEEQLPHLNLQQAVGCDQCTGGFKGRTGVYEVMPVTEAIQELIMSNAGSLQIAKQARKEGYNSLRQSALRKVADGTISLAEANRVTNN
;
A
#
# COMPACT_ATOMS: atom_id res chain seq x y z
N MET A 1 -49.50 25.04 10.40
CA MET A 1 -49.25 25.61 11.77
C MET A 1 -47.96 26.43 11.68
N LEU A 2 -47.78 27.53 12.42
CA LEU A 2 -46.50 28.26 12.36
C LEU A 2 -45.48 27.55 13.25
N HIS A 3 -44.51 26.87 12.65
CA HIS A 3 -43.53 26.03 13.34
C HIS A 3 -42.27 26.79 13.78
N HIS A 4 -42.13 28.06 13.39
CA HIS A 4 -40.93 28.88 13.63
C HIS A 4 -41.27 30.20 14.32
N SER A 5 -40.50 30.56 15.37
CA SER A 5 -40.67 31.80 16.14
C SER A 5 -40.53 33.05 15.26
N LEU A 6 -39.58 33.05 14.32
CA LEU A 6 -39.39 34.12 13.34
C LEU A 6 -40.64 34.35 12.45
N ALA A 7 -41.38 33.29 12.11
CA ALA A 7 -42.60 33.40 11.32
C ALA A 7 -43.71 34.16 12.07
N ALA A 8 -43.80 33.98 13.39
CA ALA A 8 -44.76 34.71 14.22
C ALA A 8 -44.42 36.21 14.31
N LEU A 9 -43.14 36.55 14.38
CA LEU A 9 -42.67 37.95 14.40
C LEU A 9 -42.95 38.65 13.06
N LEU A 10 -42.66 37.99 11.94
CA LEU A 10 -42.94 38.53 10.60
C LEU A 10 -44.44 38.77 10.36
N LEU A 11 -45.30 37.91 10.93
CA LEU A 11 -46.75 38.06 10.87
C LEU A 11 -47.24 39.24 11.73
N ARG A 12 -46.71 39.38 12.95
CA ARG A 12 -47.06 40.46 13.90
C ARG A 12 -46.85 41.83 13.26
N ASP A 13 -45.73 42.00 12.56
CA ASP A 13 -45.34 43.26 11.93
C ASP A 13 -45.86 43.41 10.48
N ARG A 14 -46.71 42.47 10.04
CA ARG A 14 -47.37 42.46 8.72
C ARG A 14 -46.38 42.57 7.54
N ARG A 15 -45.17 42.02 7.71
CA ARG A 15 -44.13 42.03 6.67
C ARG A 15 -44.44 41.06 5.53
N ILE A 16 -45.04 39.92 5.86
CA ILE A 16 -45.42 38.88 4.90
C ILE A 16 -46.85 38.40 5.22
N PRO A 17 -47.73 38.24 4.21
CA PRO A 17 -49.05 37.64 4.37
C PRO A 17 -49.06 36.28 5.07
N GLU A 18 -50.04 36.04 5.94
CA GLU A 18 -50.17 34.82 6.74
C GLU A 18 -50.19 33.52 5.89
N ALA A 19 -50.87 33.56 4.74
CA ALA A 19 -50.94 32.41 3.83
C ALA A 19 -49.56 32.01 3.28
N GLN A 20 -48.71 33.00 2.98
CA GLN A 20 -47.36 32.77 2.48
C GLN A 20 -46.43 32.27 3.60
N LEU A 21 -46.51 32.85 4.80
CA LEU A 21 -45.75 32.40 5.97
C LEU A 21 -46.08 30.96 6.37
N LYS A 22 -47.36 30.58 6.37
CA LYS A 22 -47.77 29.19 6.63
C LYS A 22 -47.19 28.22 5.59
N SER A 23 -47.29 28.56 4.30
CA SER A 23 -46.74 27.72 3.23
C SER A 23 -45.20 27.58 3.32
N CYS A 24 -44.48 28.66 3.62
CA CYS A 24 -43.03 28.61 3.82
C CYS A 24 -42.64 27.82 5.08
N SER A 25 -43.39 27.97 6.17
CA SER A 25 -43.13 27.25 7.42
C SER A 25 -43.38 25.75 7.28
N GLU A 26 -44.41 25.34 6.56
CA GLU A 26 -44.71 23.93 6.29
C GLU A 26 -43.65 23.32 5.36
N TYR A 27 -43.24 24.05 4.32
CA TYR A 27 -42.19 23.60 3.42
C TYR A 27 -40.82 23.45 4.12
N ALA A 28 -40.44 24.41 4.97
CA ALA A 28 -39.20 24.33 5.75
C ALA A 28 -39.22 23.14 6.70
N TRP A 29 -40.37 22.86 7.33
CA TRP A 29 -40.55 21.71 8.22
C TRP A 29 -40.42 20.37 7.48
N GLU A 30 -41.05 20.24 6.31
CA GLU A 30 -41.02 19.01 5.50
C GLU A 30 -39.65 18.73 4.90
N THR A 31 -38.98 19.76 4.37
CA THR A 31 -37.68 19.64 3.71
C THR A 31 -36.49 19.71 4.68
N LYS A 32 -36.73 20.07 5.94
CA LYS A 32 -35.70 20.32 6.98
C LYS A 32 -34.69 21.40 6.59
N LEU A 33 -35.06 22.30 5.69
CA LEU A 33 -34.24 23.47 5.34
C LEU A 33 -34.41 24.58 6.39
N PRO A 34 -33.41 25.46 6.56
CA PRO A 34 -33.57 26.63 7.40
C PRO A 34 -34.71 27.51 6.88
N PHE A 35 -35.55 27.99 7.80
CA PHE A 35 -36.73 28.79 7.45
C PHE A 35 -36.35 30.10 6.74
N THR A 36 -35.23 30.70 7.13
CA THR A 36 -34.62 31.87 6.49
C THR A 36 -34.26 31.61 5.03
N SER A 37 -33.62 30.47 4.71
CA SER A 37 -33.30 30.09 3.32
C SER A 37 -34.57 29.96 2.48
N VAL A 38 -35.61 29.31 3.01
CA VAL A 38 -36.90 29.11 2.30
C VAL A 38 -37.61 30.44 2.00
N LEU A 39 -37.55 31.41 2.90
CA LEU A 39 -38.12 32.74 2.67
C LEU A 39 -37.45 33.46 1.49
N LEU A 40 -36.12 33.30 1.35
CA LEU A 40 -35.35 33.87 0.25
C LEU A 40 -35.58 33.12 -1.07
N GLU A 41 -35.55 31.79 -1.06
CA GLU A 41 -35.79 30.95 -2.24
C GLU A 41 -37.15 31.25 -2.88
N ARG A 42 -38.17 31.43 -2.05
CA ARG A 42 -39.53 31.78 -2.47
C ARG A 42 -39.73 33.28 -2.72
N LYS A 43 -38.67 34.09 -2.63
CA LYS A 43 -38.65 35.54 -2.86
C LYS A 43 -39.71 36.30 -2.07
N GLN A 44 -39.96 35.87 -0.83
CA GLN A 44 -40.95 36.51 0.05
C GLN A 44 -40.40 37.76 0.75
N ILE A 45 -39.08 37.85 0.90
CA ILE A 45 -38.35 38.96 1.48
C ILE A 45 -36.91 38.95 0.93
N SER A 46 -36.25 40.10 0.82
CA SER A 46 -34.84 40.13 0.43
C SER A 46 -33.90 39.79 1.62
N PRO A 47 -32.65 39.33 1.38
CA PRO A 47 -31.71 39.00 2.45
C PRO A 47 -31.45 40.16 3.41
N HIS A 48 -31.23 41.36 2.84
CA HIS A 48 -31.00 42.58 3.60
C HIS A 48 -32.24 43.03 4.39
N GLU A 49 -33.45 42.95 3.82
CA GLU A 49 -34.68 43.29 4.55
C GLU A 49 -34.94 42.32 5.71
N LEU A 50 -34.64 41.03 5.52
CA LEU A 50 -34.76 40.02 6.57
C LEU A 50 -33.76 40.26 7.70
N ALA A 51 -32.49 40.52 7.38
CA ALA A 51 -31.47 40.87 8.37
C ALA A 51 -31.82 42.18 9.10
N ALA A 52 -32.26 43.23 8.39
CA ALA A 52 -32.69 44.48 9.01
C ALA A 52 -33.88 44.30 9.96
N PHE A 53 -34.84 43.43 9.60
CA PHE A 53 -35.95 43.07 10.47
C PHE A 53 -35.49 42.33 11.73
N CYS A 54 -34.67 41.28 11.57
CA CYS A 54 -34.11 40.53 12.68
C CYS A 54 -33.29 41.43 13.63
N TYR A 55 -32.53 42.38 13.10
CA TYR A 55 -31.76 43.36 13.87
C TYR A 55 -32.65 44.23 14.77
N GLN A 56 -33.77 44.73 14.22
CA GLN A 56 -34.73 45.54 14.97
C GLN A 56 -35.39 44.77 16.11
N GLU A 57 -35.65 43.47 15.91
CA GLU A 57 -36.33 42.61 16.90
C GLU A 57 -35.40 42.05 17.97
N SER A 58 -34.18 41.64 17.62
CA SER A 58 -33.28 40.90 18.52
C SER A 58 -32.18 41.74 19.16
N ASN A 59 -31.95 42.96 18.67
CA ASN A 59 -30.86 43.85 19.07
C ASN A 59 -29.46 43.17 19.02
N SER A 60 -29.32 42.15 18.18
CA SER A 60 -28.05 41.43 17.98
C SER A 60 -27.12 42.25 17.08
N PRO A 61 -25.79 42.26 17.32
CA PRO A 61 -24.85 42.92 16.41
C PRO A 61 -25.00 42.36 14.98
N TRP A 62 -25.14 43.23 13.99
CA TRP A 62 -25.22 42.86 12.59
C TRP A 62 -23.86 43.04 11.92
N LEU A 63 -23.35 41.96 11.32
CA LEU A 63 -22.09 41.93 10.58
C LEU A 63 -22.35 41.63 9.09
N ASP A 64 -21.69 42.39 8.22
CA ASP A 64 -21.59 42.05 6.81
C ASP A 64 -20.45 41.06 6.56
N LEU A 65 -20.79 39.84 6.12
CA LEU A 65 -19.82 38.78 5.84
C LEU A 65 -18.92 39.07 4.64
N ASP A 66 -19.30 39.97 3.72
CA ASP A 66 -18.41 40.35 2.61
C ASP A 66 -17.18 41.13 3.10
N SER A 67 -17.27 41.75 4.27
CA SER A 67 -16.18 42.47 4.94
C SER A 67 -15.42 41.61 5.95
N PHE A 68 -15.79 40.33 6.11
CA PHE A 68 -15.18 39.41 7.08
C PHE A 68 -14.12 38.54 6.40
N ASN A 69 -12.94 38.39 7.03
CA ASN A 69 -11.91 37.45 6.55
C ASN A 69 -12.17 36.04 7.13
N PRO A 70 -12.53 35.03 6.30
CA PRO A 70 -12.77 33.66 6.78
C PRO A 70 -11.58 33.00 7.47
N GLU A 71 -10.34 33.46 7.23
CA GLU A 71 -9.13 32.94 7.89
C GLU A 71 -9.09 33.23 9.39
N GLN A 72 -9.92 34.17 9.88
CA GLN A 72 -10.04 34.47 11.31
C GLN A 72 -10.88 33.45 12.08
N ILE A 73 -11.59 32.56 11.36
CA ILE A 73 -12.40 31.52 11.96
C ILE A 73 -11.48 30.53 12.67
N PRO A 74 -11.62 30.34 14.00
CA PRO A 74 -10.73 29.43 14.72
C PRO A 74 -10.95 27.98 14.27
N PRO A 75 -9.94 27.30 13.70
CA PRO A 75 -10.10 25.97 13.10
C PRO A 75 -10.64 24.92 14.08
N GLN A 76 -10.31 25.07 15.37
CA GLN A 76 -10.73 24.17 16.44
C GLN A 76 -12.24 24.16 16.71
N PHE A 77 -12.99 25.17 16.24
CA PHE A 77 -14.44 25.26 16.42
C PHE A 77 -15.23 24.95 15.14
N ILE A 78 -14.54 24.70 14.03
CA ILE A 78 -15.18 24.30 12.78
C ILE A 78 -15.62 22.84 12.92
N ASN A 79 -16.90 22.63 13.16
CA ASN A 79 -17.52 21.31 13.24
C ASN A 79 -18.67 21.22 12.23
N GLU A 80 -18.49 20.45 11.17
CA GLU A 80 -19.48 20.34 10.08
C GLU A 80 -20.87 19.95 10.59
N ARG A 81 -20.97 18.96 11.48
CA ARG A 81 -22.26 18.49 12.00
C ARG A 81 -22.98 19.60 12.78
N LEU A 82 -22.23 20.36 13.57
CA LEU A 82 -22.77 21.48 14.36
C LEU A 82 -23.19 22.63 13.44
N ILE A 83 -22.37 22.97 12.44
CA ILE A 83 -22.60 24.03 11.47
C ILE A 83 -23.82 23.71 10.58
N ARG A 84 -23.87 22.52 9.98
CA ARG A 84 -24.99 22.10 9.11
C ARG A 84 -26.30 21.97 9.87
N LYS A 85 -26.28 21.38 11.07
CA LYS A 85 -27.50 21.17 11.87
C LYS A 85 -28.12 22.49 12.30
N ASN A 86 -27.27 23.42 12.77
CA ASN A 86 -27.75 24.67 13.32
C ASN A 86 -27.80 25.81 12.31
N HIS A 87 -27.25 25.61 11.10
CA HIS A 87 -27.10 26.65 10.08
C HIS A 87 -26.43 27.90 10.68
N ALA A 88 -25.25 27.70 11.27
CA ALA A 88 -24.55 28.74 12.02
C ALA A 88 -23.03 28.50 11.99
N VAL A 89 -22.23 29.56 11.95
CA VAL A 89 -20.77 29.49 11.78
C VAL A 89 -20.06 30.24 12.91
N PRO A 90 -19.08 29.65 13.63
CA PRO A 90 -18.26 30.41 14.57
C PRO A 90 -17.39 31.41 13.81
N LEU A 91 -17.39 32.67 14.21
CA LEU A 91 -16.64 33.74 13.54
C LEU A 91 -15.29 33.99 14.21
N TYR A 92 -15.29 34.29 15.50
CA TYR A 92 -14.07 34.53 16.26
C TYR A 92 -14.32 34.32 17.76
N GLN A 93 -13.25 34.09 18.50
CA GLN A 93 -13.27 33.96 19.96
C GLN A 93 -12.61 35.20 20.59
N ARG A 94 -13.26 35.77 21.61
CA ARG A 94 -12.66 36.81 22.45
C ARG A 94 -12.80 36.41 23.93
N GLY A 95 -11.69 36.05 24.56
CA GLY A 95 -11.70 35.56 25.94
C GLY A 95 -12.56 34.30 26.07
N ASN A 96 -13.61 34.35 26.90
CA ASN A 96 -14.53 33.24 27.13
C ASN A 96 -15.79 33.28 26.25
N VAL A 97 -15.87 34.21 25.30
CA VAL A 97 -17.04 34.39 24.41
C VAL A 97 -16.67 33.97 22.99
N LEU A 98 -17.51 33.11 22.40
CA LEU A 98 -17.47 32.69 21.01
C LEU A 98 -18.61 33.37 20.26
N TYR A 99 -18.27 34.14 19.24
CA TYR A 99 -19.23 34.85 18.39
C TYR A 99 -19.65 33.94 17.24
N ILE A 100 -20.95 33.78 17.04
CA ILE A 100 -21.54 32.83 16.11
C ILE A 100 -22.41 33.58 15.11
N ALA A 101 -22.08 33.47 13.82
CA ALA A 101 -22.90 33.96 12.73
C ALA A 101 -24.20 33.14 12.65
N VAL A 102 -25.33 33.84 12.75
CA VAL A 102 -26.68 33.29 12.60
C VAL A 102 -27.52 34.18 11.70
N SER A 103 -28.40 33.60 10.90
CA SER A 103 -29.39 34.33 10.10
C SER A 103 -30.75 34.47 10.78
N ASP A 104 -31.05 33.57 11.73
CA ASP A 104 -32.24 33.61 12.59
C ASP A 104 -31.83 33.71 14.07
N PRO A 105 -31.87 34.90 14.68
CA PRO A 105 -31.48 35.11 16.07
C PRO A 105 -32.52 34.55 17.06
N THR A 106 -33.70 34.10 16.59
CA THR A 106 -34.75 33.53 17.45
C THR A 106 -34.48 32.09 17.85
N ARG A 107 -33.49 31.43 17.22
CA ARG A 107 -33.10 30.04 17.49
C ARG A 107 -32.09 29.97 18.64
N ILE A 108 -32.55 30.22 19.86
CA ILE A 108 -31.70 30.21 21.07
C ILE A 108 -31.02 28.85 21.26
N GLU A 109 -31.71 27.76 20.91
CA GLU A 109 -31.18 26.38 20.96
C GLU A 109 -29.85 26.22 20.20
N THR A 110 -29.65 26.98 19.12
CA THR A 110 -28.38 26.97 18.38
C THR A 110 -27.24 27.43 19.25
N LEU A 111 -27.39 28.54 19.98
CA LEU A 111 -26.34 29.07 20.86
C LEU A 111 -26.04 28.09 22.01
N ASP A 112 -27.08 27.48 22.60
CA ASP A 112 -26.94 26.50 23.67
C ASP A 112 -26.13 25.27 23.22
N GLU A 113 -26.34 24.79 21.99
CA GLU A 113 -25.58 23.66 21.43
C GLU A 113 -24.09 23.99 21.23
N PHE A 114 -23.79 25.20 20.74
CA PHE A 114 -22.40 25.66 20.62
C PHE A 114 -21.76 25.86 22.00
N GLN A 115 -22.48 26.44 22.96
CA GLN A 115 -22.00 26.61 24.34
C GLN A 115 -21.71 25.26 25.00
N PHE A 116 -22.61 24.28 24.86
CA PHE A 116 -22.43 22.95 25.44
C PHE A 116 -21.18 22.23 24.90
N ARG A 117 -20.95 22.31 23.58
CA ARG A 117 -19.82 21.63 22.93
C ARG A 117 -18.49 22.34 23.15
N THR A 118 -18.49 23.67 23.06
CA THR A 118 -17.25 24.46 23.13
C THR A 118 -16.86 24.81 24.57
N ARG A 119 -17.81 24.70 25.52
CA ARG A 119 -17.67 25.17 26.91
C ARG A 119 -17.39 26.67 27.03
N LEU A 120 -17.63 27.43 25.97
CA LEU A 120 -17.52 28.90 25.92
C LEU A 120 -18.92 29.52 25.96
N GLN A 121 -19.03 30.77 26.38
CA GLN A 121 -20.26 31.52 26.19
C GLN A 121 -20.47 31.78 24.70
N ALA A 122 -21.68 31.54 24.19
CA ALA A 122 -22.02 31.73 22.79
C ALA A 122 -22.84 33.00 22.60
N GLU A 123 -22.38 33.93 21.77
CA GLU A 123 -23.12 35.15 21.42
C GLU A 123 -23.47 35.16 19.92
N ALA A 124 -24.73 35.47 19.61
CA ALA A 124 -25.20 35.60 18.23
C ALA A 124 -24.70 36.89 17.58
N VAL A 125 -24.16 36.76 16.38
CA VAL A 125 -23.91 37.85 15.43
C VAL A 125 -24.83 37.61 14.25
N LEU A 126 -25.72 38.56 14.00
CA LEU A 126 -26.66 38.50 12.90
C LEU A 126 -25.91 38.72 11.58
N VAL A 127 -26.20 37.90 10.58
CA VAL A 127 -25.65 38.00 9.22
C VAL A 127 -26.74 37.79 8.18
N GLU A 128 -26.49 38.21 6.94
CA GLU A 128 -27.38 37.92 5.82
C GLU A 128 -27.32 36.43 5.46
N GLU A 129 -28.49 35.82 5.26
CA GLU A 129 -28.66 34.37 5.03
C GLU A 129 -27.95 33.87 3.76
N ASP A 130 -28.01 34.61 2.67
CA ASP A 130 -27.37 34.23 1.41
C ASP A 130 -25.83 34.23 1.52
N LYS A 131 -25.27 35.15 2.32
CA LYS A 131 -23.84 35.21 2.62
C LYS A 131 -23.42 34.12 3.60
N LEU A 132 -24.26 33.81 4.59
CA LEU A 132 -24.02 32.72 5.54
C LEU A 132 -23.95 31.36 4.82
N GLN A 133 -24.91 31.09 3.93
CA GLN A 133 -24.94 29.87 3.13
C GLN A 133 -23.66 29.71 2.29
N LYS A 134 -23.24 30.77 1.58
CA LYS A 134 -21.97 30.76 0.81
C LYS A 134 -20.74 30.48 1.67
N LEU A 135 -20.69 31.05 2.88
CA LEU A 135 -19.59 30.82 3.82
C LEU A 135 -19.57 29.37 4.32
N ILE A 136 -20.74 28.80 4.64
CA ILE A 136 -20.87 27.39 5.03
C ILE A 136 -20.36 26.49 3.91
N ASP A 137 -20.78 26.72 2.67
CA ASP A 137 -20.38 25.89 1.53
C ASP A 137 -18.86 25.94 1.32
N LYS A 138 -18.26 27.14 1.33
CA LYS A 138 -16.82 27.35 1.20
C LYS A 138 -16.00 26.68 2.32
N LEU A 139 -16.49 26.70 3.55
CA LEU A 139 -15.79 26.08 4.68
C LEU A 139 -15.79 24.55 4.61
N LEU A 140 -16.85 23.96 4.04
CA LEU A 140 -17.05 22.51 3.97
C LEU A 140 -16.45 21.89 2.70
N GLU A 141 -16.28 22.64 1.62
CA GLU A 141 -15.56 22.21 0.41
C GLU A 141 -14.04 22.04 0.60
N ASN A 142 -13.47 22.60 1.66
CA ASN A 142 -12.02 22.59 1.90
C ASN A 142 -11.44 21.18 2.18
N GLU A 143 -12.20 20.21 2.71
CA GLU A 143 -11.64 18.86 2.97
C GLU A 143 -11.40 18.04 1.68
N SER A 144 -12.34 18.08 0.73
CA SER A 144 -12.24 17.35 -0.55
C SER A 144 -11.13 17.89 -1.44
N SER A 145 -10.99 19.23 -1.48
CA SER A 145 -9.93 19.90 -2.23
C SER A 145 -8.54 19.67 -1.61
N MET A 146 -8.43 19.63 -0.27
CA MET A 146 -7.17 19.32 0.43
C MET A 146 -6.66 17.90 0.17
N LEU A 147 -7.55 16.94 -0.09
CA LEU A 147 -7.20 15.55 -0.45
C LEU A 147 -7.02 15.36 -1.97
N GLY A 148 -7.23 16.39 -2.79
CA GLY A 148 -7.12 16.28 -4.24
C GLY A 148 -8.08 15.25 -4.85
N VAL A 149 -9.26 15.09 -4.26
CA VAL A 149 -10.33 14.21 -4.76
C VAL A 149 -11.14 14.99 -5.79
N THR A 150 -11.20 14.48 -7.01
CA THR A 150 -11.94 15.09 -8.13
C THR A 150 -13.29 14.40 -8.34
N GLU A 151 -14.23 15.07 -9.00
CA GLU A 151 -15.51 14.45 -9.41
C GLU A 151 -15.32 13.23 -10.34
N GLN A 152 -14.20 13.17 -11.07
CA GLN A 152 -13.84 12.02 -11.89
C GLN A 152 -13.45 10.81 -11.04
N ASP A 153 -12.70 11.02 -9.95
CA ASP A 153 -12.34 9.94 -9.01
C ASP A 153 -13.61 9.32 -8.37
N GLU A 154 -14.61 10.16 -8.05
CA GLU A 154 -15.88 9.66 -7.52
C GLU A 154 -16.65 8.81 -8.54
N LYS A 155 -16.59 9.17 -9.83
CA LYS A 155 -17.25 8.41 -10.90
C LYS A 155 -16.54 7.07 -11.15
N GLU A 156 -15.21 7.06 -11.26
CA GLU A 156 -14.44 5.81 -11.44
C GLU A 156 -14.72 4.80 -10.32
N LEU A 157 -14.82 5.26 -9.07
CA LEU A 157 -15.13 4.38 -7.94
C LEU A 157 -16.55 3.82 -7.98
N ARG A 158 -17.54 4.64 -8.35
CA ARG A 158 -18.93 4.19 -8.49
C ARG A 158 -19.11 3.17 -9.60
N GLU A 159 -18.31 3.24 -10.66
CA GLU A 159 -18.33 2.25 -11.76
C GLU A 159 -17.79 0.88 -11.29
N ILE A 160 -16.74 0.87 -10.46
CA ILE A 160 -16.22 -0.38 -9.85
C ILE A 160 -17.25 -1.01 -8.91
N ASP A 161 -17.98 -0.20 -8.14
CA ASP A 161 -19.08 -0.64 -7.26
C ASP A 161 -20.34 -1.11 -8.02
N ALA A 162 -20.50 -0.72 -9.29
CA ALA A 162 -21.64 -1.12 -10.12
C ALA A 162 -21.45 -2.50 -10.79
N ASP A 163 -20.21 -2.87 -11.12
CA ASP A 163 -19.87 -4.15 -11.78
C ASP A 163 -19.49 -5.27 -10.79
N GLY A 164 -19.05 -4.92 -9.58
CA GLY A 164 -18.89 -5.85 -8.46
C GLY A 164 -19.90 -5.51 -7.37
N GLU A 165 -20.66 -6.48 -6.85
CA GLU A 165 -21.46 -6.29 -5.64
C GLU A 165 -20.54 -5.91 -4.46
N VAL A 166 -20.21 -4.64 -4.31
CA VAL A 166 -19.68 -4.07 -3.08
C VAL A 166 -20.90 -3.78 -2.21
N ARG A 167 -21.56 -4.85 -1.77
CA ARG A 167 -22.33 -4.75 -0.53
C ARG A 167 -21.30 -4.62 0.58
N GLU A 168 -21.31 -3.48 1.25
CA GLU A 168 -20.70 -3.31 2.58
C GLU A 168 -21.37 -4.31 3.55
N GLU A 169 -20.98 -5.58 3.49
CA GLU A 169 -21.41 -6.63 4.41
C GLU A 169 -20.40 -6.80 5.55
N HIS A 170 -19.83 -5.71 6.08
CA HIS A 170 -18.95 -5.78 7.25
C HIS A 170 -19.31 -4.74 8.31
N GLY A 171 -20.12 -5.20 9.28
CA GLY A 171 -20.11 -4.74 10.66
C GLY A 171 -20.37 -3.25 10.90
N ALA A 172 -21.65 -2.90 11.06
CA ALA A 172 -22.07 -1.64 11.65
C ALA A 172 -21.57 -1.52 13.10
N VAL A 173 -20.37 -0.95 13.27
CA VAL A 173 -20.10 -0.06 14.41
C VAL A 173 -20.44 1.33 13.91
N ASN A 174 -21.53 1.90 14.41
CA ASN A 174 -21.99 3.25 14.08
C ASN A 174 -20.89 4.29 14.37
N VAL A 175 -20.07 4.58 13.36
CA VAL A 175 -19.28 5.81 13.25
C VAL A 175 -19.90 6.56 12.08
N ASP A 176 -20.44 7.74 12.36
CA ASP A 176 -21.23 8.61 11.47
C ASP A 176 -20.85 8.54 9.97
N GLY A 177 -21.50 7.66 9.20
CA GLY A 177 -21.17 7.31 7.81
C GLY A 177 -21.38 8.39 6.74
N LYS A 178 -21.51 9.67 7.10
CA LYS A 178 -21.60 10.80 6.15
C LYS A 178 -20.37 11.72 6.15
N ASN A 179 -19.57 11.75 7.22
CA ASN A 179 -18.39 12.62 7.32
C ASN A 179 -17.07 11.98 6.84
N ASP A 180 -17.05 10.66 6.63
CA ASP A 180 -15.84 9.94 6.18
C ASP A 180 -15.76 9.77 4.66
N ALA A 181 -16.77 10.18 3.89
CA ALA A 181 -16.83 9.95 2.45
C ALA A 181 -15.57 10.41 1.68
N PRO A 182 -14.99 11.61 1.92
CA PRO A 182 -13.77 12.03 1.23
C PRO A 182 -12.56 11.16 1.55
N ILE A 183 -12.44 10.70 2.81
CA ILE A 183 -11.33 9.83 3.25
C ILE A 183 -11.46 8.43 2.66
N VAL A 184 -12.68 7.90 2.59
CA VAL A 184 -12.95 6.61 1.95
C VAL A 184 -12.56 6.66 0.48
N ILE A 185 -13.01 7.69 -0.24
CA ILE A 185 -12.68 7.91 -1.65
C ILE A 185 -11.16 8.04 -1.83
N TYR A 186 -10.51 8.86 -0.99
CA TYR A 186 -9.08 9.08 -1.06
C TYR A 186 -8.27 7.79 -0.83
N ILE A 187 -8.61 6.99 0.18
CA ILE A 187 -7.93 5.71 0.44
C ILE A 187 -8.14 4.75 -0.72
N ASN A 188 -9.38 4.60 -1.21
CA ASN A 188 -9.65 3.72 -2.36
C ASN A 188 -8.90 4.18 -3.62
N LYS A 189 -8.84 5.49 -3.89
CA LYS A 189 -8.02 6.07 -4.96
C LYS A 189 -6.53 5.71 -4.79
N MET A 190 -5.98 5.82 -3.58
CA MET A 190 -4.59 5.45 -3.30
C MET A 190 -4.33 3.94 -3.52
N LEU A 191 -5.26 3.07 -3.11
CA LEU A 191 -5.16 1.63 -3.37
C LEU A 191 -5.16 1.33 -4.88
N LEU A 192 -6.08 1.94 -5.63
CA LEU A 192 -6.18 1.77 -7.07
C LEU A 192 -4.97 2.33 -7.82
N ASP A 193 -4.48 3.52 -7.43
CA ASP A 193 -3.28 4.11 -8.02
C ASP A 193 -2.05 3.23 -7.78
N ALA A 194 -1.90 2.69 -6.56
CA ALA A 194 -0.82 1.77 -6.25
C ALA A 194 -0.85 0.51 -7.15
N ILE A 195 -2.04 -0.04 -7.41
CA ILE A 195 -2.22 -1.18 -8.33
C ILE A 195 -1.90 -0.77 -9.78
N LYS A 196 -2.47 0.34 -10.27
CA LYS A 196 -2.26 0.85 -11.65
C LYS A 196 -0.77 1.09 -11.91
N ARG A 197 -0.03 1.57 -10.91
CA ARG A 197 1.41 1.86 -10.99
C ARG A 197 2.32 0.67 -10.66
N GLY A 198 1.76 -0.51 -10.37
CA GLY A 198 2.52 -1.72 -10.09
C GLY A 198 3.35 -1.66 -8.80
N ALA A 199 2.86 -0.98 -7.77
CA ALA A 199 3.52 -0.90 -6.47
C ALA A 199 3.50 -2.25 -5.73
N SER A 200 4.54 -2.56 -4.97
CA SER A 200 4.57 -3.74 -4.07
C SER A 200 4.06 -3.43 -2.67
N ASP A 201 4.28 -2.20 -2.20
CA ASP A 201 3.92 -1.78 -0.84
C ASP A 201 3.45 -0.31 -0.86
N LEU A 202 2.44 0.01 -0.04
CA LEU A 202 2.03 1.37 0.29
C LEU A 202 2.42 1.66 1.73
N HIS A 203 3.04 2.81 1.95
CA HIS A 203 3.54 3.25 3.25
C HIS A 203 2.84 4.54 3.67
N PHE A 204 2.19 4.50 4.82
CA PHE A 204 1.54 5.64 5.47
C PHE A 204 2.35 5.99 6.72
N GLU A 205 3.02 7.14 6.71
CA GLU A 205 4.06 7.45 7.70
C GLU A 205 3.83 8.82 8.36
N PRO A 206 3.49 8.85 9.67
CA PRO A 206 3.43 10.09 10.45
C PRO A 206 4.81 10.50 10.98
N TYR A 207 5.10 11.78 10.87
CA TYR A 207 6.29 12.47 11.38
C TYR A 207 5.86 13.70 12.19
N GLU A 208 6.83 14.45 12.71
CA GLU A 208 6.58 15.68 13.44
C GLU A 208 5.94 16.74 12.53
N GLY A 209 4.64 16.97 12.68
CA GLY A 209 3.88 17.95 11.89
C GLY A 209 3.63 17.56 10.43
N GLU A 210 4.14 16.42 9.97
CA GLU A 210 4.02 15.97 8.57
C GLU A 210 3.42 14.55 8.49
N TYR A 211 2.64 14.29 7.45
CA TYR A 211 2.13 12.97 7.13
C TYR A 211 2.37 12.69 5.64
N ARG A 212 3.10 11.61 5.34
CA ARG A 212 3.45 11.27 3.96
C ARG A 212 2.98 9.87 3.58
N ILE A 213 2.62 9.72 2.32
CA ILE A 213 2.27 8.45 1.70
C ILE A 213 3.30 8.15 0.61
N ARG A 214 3.89 6.96 0.67
CA ARG A 214 4.90 6.51 -0.30
C ARG A 214 4.54 5.15 -0.87
N PHE A 215 4.76 4.95 -2.16
CA PHE A 215 4.64 3.64 -2.80
C PHE A 215 6.02 3.06 -3.04
N ARG A 216 6.18 1.75 -2.83
CA ARG A 216 7.34 1.02 -3.31
C ARG A 216 7.05 0.54 -4.72
N ILE A 217 7.65 1.17 -5.73
CA ILE A 217 7.50 0.80 -7.14
C ILE A 217 8.84 0.27 -7.61
N ASP A 218 8.85 -0.94 -8.17
CA ASP A 218 10.07 -1.62 -8.64
C ASP A 218 11.22 -1.66 -7.60
N GLY A 219 10.84 -1.77 -6.32
CA GLY A 219 11.76 -1.86 -5.17
C GLY A 219 12.18 -0.52 -4.56
N VAL A 220 11.89 0.61 -5.22
CA VAL A 220 12.26 1.97 -4.77
C VAL A 220 11.06 2.68 -4.17
N LEU A 221 11.28 3.45 -3.09
CA LEU A 221 10.23 4.24 -2.46
C LEU A 221 10.07 5.58 -3.17
N HIS A 222 8.85 5.85 -3.62
CA HIS A 222 8.43 7.10 -4.24
C HIS A 222 7.40 7.78 -3.35
N GLU A 223 7.61 9.05 -3.06
CA GLU A 223 6.60 9.86 -2.36
C GLU A 223 5.48 10.23 -3.32
N ILE A 224 4.25 9.93 -2.91
CA ILE A 224 3.05 10.08 -3.76
C ILE A 224 2.20 11.24 -3.29
N ALA A 225 2.04 11.40 -1.98
CA ALA A 225 1.20 12.43 -1.40
C ALA A 225 1.67 12.87 -0.02
N ARG A 226 1.33 14.11 0.34
CA ARG A 226 1.49 14.70 1.68
C ARG A 226 0.16 15.22 2.21
N PRO A 227 -0.76 14.33 2.61
CA PRO A 227 -2.01 14.76 3.23
C PRO A 227 -1.77 15.56 4.53
N PRO A 228 -2.68 16.47 4.93
CA PRO A 228 -2.59 17.19 6.18
C PRO A 228 -2.46 16.26 7.40
N PHE A 229 -1.55 16.59 8.32
CA PHE A 229 -1.28 15.77 9.51
C PHE A 229 -2.54 15.51 10.37
N ALA A 230 -3.47 16.46 10.42
CA ALA A 230 -4.75 16.32 11.12
C ALA A 230 -5.59 15.11 10.66
N LEU A 231 -5.39 14.64 9.43
CA LEU A 231 -6.11 13.49 8.87
C LEU A 231 -5.47 12.14 9.20
N SER A 232 -4.24 12.11 9.73
CA SER A 232 -3.47 10.89 10.00
C SER A 232 -4.24 9.88 10.85
N ALA A 233 -4.88 10.33 11.94
CA ALA A 233 -5.65 9.47 12.83
C ALA A 233 -6.92 8.90 12.18
N ARG A 234 -7.57 9.68 11.30
CA ARG A 234 -8.78 9.23 10.57
C ARG A 234 -8.42 8.23 9.47
N ILE A 235 -7.32 8.49 8.74
CA ILE A 235 -6.79 7.57 7.73
C ILE A 235 -6.38 6.24 8.38
N ALA A 236 -5.70 6.29 9.53
CA ALA A 236 -5.34 5.10 10.30
C ALA A 236 -6.57 4.30 10.75
N ALA A 237 -7.59 4.98 11.28
CA ALA A 237 -8.84 4.35 11.69
C ALA A 237 -9.56 3.68 10.51
N ARG A 238 -9.64 4.34 9.34
CA ARG A 238 -10.28 3.76 8.15
C ARG A 238 -9.53 2.54 7.63
N LEU A 239 -8.20 2.58 7.57
CA LEU A 239 -7.39 1.42 7.18
C LEU A 239 -7.58 0.26 8.17
N LYS A 240 -7.67 0.52 9.48
CA LYS A 240 -7.98 -0.50 10.50
C LYS A 240 -9.35 -1.13 10.31
N VAL A 241 -10.39 -0.32 10.04
CA VAL A 241 -11.74 -0.82 9.72
C VAL A 241 -11.72 -1.76 8.52
N MET A 242 -11.09 -1.34 7.41
CA MET A 242 -10.98 -2.18 6.21
C MET A 242 -10.24 -3.49 6.47
N SER A 243 -9.33 -3.49 7.45
CA SER A 243 -8.46 -4.63 7.81
C SER A 243 -9.01 -5.50 8.94
N GLN A 244 -10.21 -5.20 9.46
CA GLN A 244 -10.81 -5.84 10.64
C GLN A 244 -9.94 -5.76 11.92
N LEU A 245 -9.26 -4.64 12.11
CA LEU A 245 -8.38 -4.38 13.26
C LEU A 245 -9.08 -3.57 14.35
N ASP A 246 -8.56 -3.65 15.58
CA ASP A 246 -9.07 -2.86 16.70
C ASP A 246 -8.64 -1.39 16.56
N ILE A 247 -9.62 -0.51 16.38
CA ILE A 247 -9.44 0.94 16.20
C ILE A 247 -9.02 1.61 17.52
N ALA A 248 -9.49 1.08 18.65
CA ALA A 248 -9.24 1.64 19.97
C ALA A 248 -7.81 1.32 20.44
N GLU A 249 -7.28 0.15 20.09
CA GLU A 249 -5.90 -0.20 20.40
C GLU A 249 -4.92 0.48 19.43
N ARG A 250 -4.09 1.37 19.96
CA ARG A 250 -3.12 2.18 19.21
C ARG A 250 -1.69 2.07 19.74
N ARG A 251 -1.47 1.23 20.76
CA ARG A 251 -0.21 1.10 21.49
C ARG A 251 0.49 -0.23 21.20
N LEU A 252 -0.17 -1.13 20.48
CA LEU A 252 0.37 -2.43 20.10
C LEU A 252 0.38 -2.57 18.57
N PRO A 253 1.37 -3.28 18.00
CA PRO A 253 1.33 -3.66 16.59
C PRO A 253 0.11 -4.54 16.29
N GLN A 254 -0.46 -4.40 15.10
CA GLN A 254 -1.57 -5.22 14.63
C GLN A 254 -1.36 -5.62 13.17
N ASP A 255 -1.82 -6.81 12.79
CA ASP A 255 -1.74 -7.33 11.42
C ASP A 255 -3.13 -7.76 10.95
N GLY A 256 -3.50 -7.35 9.74
CA GLY A 256 -4.81 -7.62 9.14
C GLY A 256 -4.71 -7.86 7.64
N ARG A 257 -5.86 -8.01 6.99
CA ARG A 257 -5.95 -8.18 5.54
C ARG A 257 -7.09 -7.34 4.97
N ILE A 258 -6.89 -6.76 3.80
CA ILE A 258 -7.93 -6.07 3.02
C ILE A 258 -8.09 -6.82 1.72
N LYS A 259 -9.32 -7.17 1.34
CA LYS A 259 -9.62 -7.75 0.03
C LYS A 259 -10.33 -6.72 -0.83
N LEU A 260 -9.64 -6.20 -1.85
CA LEU A 260 -10.20 -5.23 -2.80
C LEU A 260 -10.68 -5.96 -4.05
N ARG A 261 -11.98 -5.90 -4.36
CA ARG A 261 -12.54 -6.45 -5.60
C ARG A 261 -12.47 -5.37 -6.68
N LEU A 262 -11.77 -5.65 -7.77
CA LEU A 262 -11.67 -4.75 -8.94
C LEU A 262 -12.73 -5.07 -10.00
N SER A 263 -13.15 -6.32 -10.09
CA SER A 263 -14.23 -6.81 -10.96
C SER A 263 -14.75 -8.15 -10.44
N LYS A 264 -15.77 -8.73 -11.07
CA LYS A 264 -16.32 -10.05 -10.70
C LYS A 264 -15.26 -11.16 -10.60
N ASN A 265 -14.24 -11.11 -11.45
CA ASN A 265 -13.22 -12.16 -11.56
C ASN A 265 -11.83 -11.72 -11.08
N LYS A 266 -11.67 -10.48 -10.62
CA LYS A 266 -10.37 -9.95 -10.18
C LYS A 266 -10.48 -9.31 -8.81
N ALA A 267 -9.82 -9.92 -7.84
CA ALA A 267 -9.61 -9.36 -6.51
C ALA A 267 -8.11 -9.29 -6.23
N ILE A 268 -7.72 -8.29 -5.45
CA ILE A 268 -6.37 -8.10 -4.95
C ILE A 268 -6.44 -8.10 -3.43
N ASP A 269 -5.61 -8.94 -2.82
CA ASP A 269 -5.47 -9.02 -1.38
C ASP A 269 -4.32 -8.12 -0.93
N PHE A 270 -4.50 -7.41 0.16
CA PHE A 270 -3.48 -6.62 0.82
C PHE A 270 -3.23 -7.17 2.20
N ARG A 271 -1.97 -7.34 2.57
CA ARG A 271 -1.58 -7.58 3.96
C ARG A 271 -1.31 -6.24 4.61
N VAL A 272 -1.94 -5.99 5.74
CA VAL A 272 -1.85 -4.71 6.47
C VAL A 272 -1.10 -4.94 7.77
N SER A 273 -0.15 -4.06 8.07
CA SER A 273 0.55 -4.03 9.35
C SER A 273 0.54 -2.61 9.91
N THR A 274 0.11 -2.45 11.15
CA THR A 274 0.09 -1.17 11.88
C THR A 274 1.12 -1.22 13.01
N LEU A 275 1.91 -0.17 13.16
CA LEU A 275 2.93 -0.06 14.20
C LEU A 275 2.84 1.32 14.88
N PRO A 276 2.68 1.40 16.21
CA PRO A 276 2.76 2.68 16.92
C PRO A 276 4.15 3.31 16.78
N THR A 277 4.18 4.61 16.52
CA THR A 277 5.39 5.44 16.46
C THR A 277 5.20 6.72 17.28
N MET A 278 6.23 7.56 17.38
CA MET A 278 6.21 8.80 18.18
C MET A 278 5.06 9.75 17.83
N TYR A 279 4.72 9.87 16.54
CA TYR A 279 3.78 10.88 16.03
C TYR A 279 2.47 10.28 15.51
N GLY A 280 2.23 8.99 15.76
CA GLY A 280 1.04 8.28 15.29
C GLY A 280 1.34 6.84 14.87
N GLU A 281 0.41 6.21 14.17
CA GLU A 281 0.59 4.84 13.68
C GLU A 281 1.17 4.84 12.27
N LYS A 282 2.30 4.17 12.10
CA LYS A 282 2.82 3.81 10.78
C LYS A 282 2.02 2.62 10.27
N ILE A 283 1.49 2.73 9.06
CA ILE A 283 0.73 1.64 8.43
C ILE A 283 1.40 1.28 7.11
N VAL A 284 1.58 -0.02 6.88
CA VAL A 284 2.13 -0.56 5.63
C VAL A 284 1.15 -1.57 5.07
N LEU A 285 0.80 -1.40 3.79
CA LEU A 285 -0.02 -2.34 3.04
C LEU A 285 0.86 -2.99 1.99
N ARG A 286 1.02 -4.31 2.04
CA ARG A 286 1.69 -5.08 0.98
C ARG A 286 0.64 -5.60 0.01
N ILE A 287 0.83 -5.34 -1.28
CA ILE A 287 -0.03 -5.85 -2.34
C ILE A 287 0.34 -7.30 -2.61
N LEU A 288 -0.64 -8.20 -2.52
CA LEU A 288 -0.50 -9.61 -2.86
C LEU A 288 -1.19 -9.83 -4.21
N ASP A 289 -0.40 -9.84 -5.28
CA ASP A 289 -0.88 -10.15 -6.63
C ASP A 289 -0.64 -11.63 -6.94
N ALA A 290 -1.69 -12.44 -6.85
CA ALA A 290 -1.65 -13.87 -7.16
C ALA A 290 -1.24 -14.15 -8.63
N ALA A 291 -1.55 -13.23 -9.56
CA ALA A 291 -1.22 -13.43 -10.98
C ALA A 291 0.29 -13.42 -11.23
N ALA A 292 1.06 -12.66 -10.44
CA ALA A 292 2.51 -12.61 -10.54
C ALA A 292 3.19 -13.95 -10.19
N ALA A 293 2.57 -14.80 -9.37
CA ALA A 293 3.09 -16.14 -9.07
C ALA A 293 2.82 -17.18 -10.17
N MET A 294 1.93 -16.87 -11.13
CA MET A 294 1.64 -17.73 -12.28
C MET A 294 2.51 -17.39 -13.50
N MET A 295 3.52 -16.52 -13.35
CA MET A 295 4.46 -16.24 -14.43
C MET A 295 5.22 -17.51 -14.81
N GLY A 296 5.28 -17.81 -16.12
CA GLY A 296 6.11 -18.89 -16.64
C GLY A 296 7.60 -18.58 -16.41
N ILE A 297 8.42 -19.63 -16.36
CA ILE A 297 9.87 -19.54 -16.13
C ILE A 297 10.57 -18.59 -17.11
N GLU A 298 10.10 -18.53 -18.36
CA GLU A 298 10.63 -17.63 -19.40
C GLU A 298 10.49 -16.14 -19.04
N SER A 299 9.52 -15.80 -18.19
CA SER A 299 9.25 -14.42 -17.77
C SER A 299 10.17 -13.94 -16.64
N LEU A 300 10.91 -14.86 -15.99
CA LEU A 300 11.74 -14.54 -14.83
C LEU A 300 13.05 -13.84 -15.20
N GLY A 301 13.49 -13.96 -16.45
CA GLY A 301 14.71 -13.31 -16.96
C GLY A 301 15.97 -14.15 -16.79
N TYR A 302 15.84 -15.48 -16.70
CA TYR A 302 16.97 -16.40 -16.86
C TYR A 302 17.58 -16.26 -18.26
N GLU A 303 18.89 -16.45 -18.37
CA GLU A 303 19.50 -16.76 -19.65
C GLU A 303 19.15 -18.21 -20.07
N PRO A 304 19.09 -18.54 -21.37
CA PRO A 304 18.67 -19.87 -21.82
C PRO A 304 19.42 -21.03 -21.17
N GLU A 305 20.74 -20.88 -21.00
CA GLU A 305 21.56 -21.88 -20.33
C GLU A 305 21.27 -22.00 -18.82
N GLN A 306 20.90 -20.89 -18.17
CA GLN A 306 20.56 -20.86 -16.75
C GLN A 306 19.18 -21.47 -16.49
N GLN A 307 18.21 -21.17 -17.37
CA GLN A 307 16.88 -21.77 -17.34
C GLN A 307 16.98 -23.29 -17.47
N LYS A 308 17.75 -23.77 -18.46
CA LYS A 308 17.96 -25.20 -18.67
C LYS A 308 18.56 -25.87 -17.43
N LEU A 309 19.56 -25.28 -16.79
CA LEU A 309 20.13 -25.83 -15.55
C LEU A 309 19.09 -25.95 -14.42
N TYR A 310 18.17 -24.99 -14.32
CA TYR A 310 17.11 -25.05 -13.33
C TYR A 310 16.08 -26.13 -13.65
N GLU A 311 15.62 -26.20 -14.90
CA GLU A 311 14.70 -27.24 -15.38
C GLU A 311 15.30 -28.63 -15.21
N ASP A 312 16.56 -28.84 -15.62
CA ASP A 312 17.30 -30.09 -15.45
C ASP A 312 17.38 -30.50 -13.96
N ALA A 313 17.58 -29.54 -13.04
CA ALA A 313 17.59 -29.82 -11.62
C ALA A 313 16.20 -30.18 -11.06
N LEU A 314 15.13 -29.56 -11.55
CA LEU A 314 13.75 -29.85 -11.15
C LEU A 314 13.33 -31.26 -11.56
N THR A 315 13.85 -31.80 -12.68
CA THR A 315 13.50 -33.17 -13.13
C THR A 315 14.16 -34.28 -12.31
N ARG A 316 15.07 -33.96 -11.37
CA ARG A 316 15.74 -34.97 -10.56
C ARG A 316 14.79 -35.55 -9.52
N PRO A 317 14.83 -36.88 -9.28
CA PRO A 317 13.96 -37.52 -8.27
C PRO A 317 14.32 -37.10 -6.84
N GLN A 318 15.58 -36.74 -6.60
CA GLN A 318 16.05 -36.32 -5.29
C GLN A 318 17.15 -35.26 -5.38
N GLY A 319 17.37 -34.58 -4.27
CA GLY A 319 18.42 -33.57 -4.13
C GLY A 319 17.86 -32.25 -3.62
N MET A 320 18.73 -31.29 -3.38
CA MET A 320 18.36 -29.98 -2.82
C MET A 320 18.67 -28.85 -3.79
N ILE A 321 17.66 -28.03 -4.08
CA ILE A 321 17.76 -26.78 -4.83
C ILE A 321 17.63 -25.62 -3.85
N LEU A 322 18.65 -24.76 -3.81
CA LEU A 322 18.71 -23.62 -2.90
C LEU A 322 18.59 -22.32 -3.67
N VAL A 323 17.54 -21.56 -3.39
CA VAL A 323 17.32 -20.23 -3.97
C VAL A 323 17.73 -19.17 -2.95
N THR A 324 18.70 -18.32 -3.28
CA THR A 324 19.32 -17.42 -2.32
C THR A 324 19.33 -15.97 -2.75
N GLY A 325 19.41 -15.08 -1.76
CA GLY A 325 19.44 -13.64 -1.97
C GLY A 325 18.77 -12.86 -0.84
N PRO A 326 18.90 -11.52 -0.85
CA PRO A 326 18.31 -10.66 0.16
C PRO A 326 16.78 -10.68 0.11
N THR A 327 16.14 -9.98 1.05
CA THR A 327 14.69 -9.77 1.03
C THR A 327 14.29 -9.03 -0.24
N GLY A 328 13.19 -9.45 -0.87
CA GLY A 328 12.69 -8.83 -2.09
C GLY A 328 13.46 -9.18 -3.37
N SER A 329 14.38 -10.15 -3.35
CA SER A 329 15.08 -10.60 -4.55
C SER A 329 14.26 -11.54 -5.46
N GLY A 330 13.01 -11.85 -5.09
CA GLY A 330 12.10 -12.70 -5.87
C GLY A 330 12.17 -14.20 -5.57
N LYS A 331 12.79 -14.63 -4.45
CA LYS A 331 13.01 -16.05 -4.15
C LYS A 331 11.73 -16.88 -4.15
N THR A 332 10.68 -16.38 -3.50
CA THR A 332 9.36 -17.04 -3.45
C THR A 332 8.77 -17.21 -4.85
N VAL A 333 8.91 -16.22 -5.74
CA VAL A 333 8.42 -16.31 -7.12
C VAL A 333 9.16 -17.40 -7.88
N SER A 334 10.49 -17.46 -7.77
CA SER A 334 11.30 -18.52 -8.39
C SER A 334 10.93 -19.91 -7.84
N LEU A 335 10.76 -20.05 -6.53
CA LEU A 335 10.30 -21.30 -5.91
C LEU A 335 8.92 -21.72 -6.40
N TYR A 336 7.94 -20.82 -6.37
CA TYR A 336 6.58 -21.12 -6.82
C TYR A 336 6.53 -21.45 -8.31
N THR A 337 7.39 -20.85 -9.13
CA THR A 337 7.52 -21.20 -10.55
C THR A 337 8.00 -22.64 -10.70
N GLY A 338 9.05 -23.04 -9.98
CA GLY A 338 9.53 -24.43 -9.98
C GLY A 338 8.47 -25.42 -9.47
N LEU A 339 7.76 -25.06 -8.40
CA LEU A 339 6.67 -25.89 -7.87
C LEU A 339 5.52 -26.04 -8.88
N ASN A 340 5.13 -24.98 -9.58
CA ASN A 340 4.09 -25.03 -10.60
C ASN A 340 4.50 -25.90 -11.81
N ILE A 341 5.78 -25.92 -12.18
CA ILE A 341 6.28 -26.84 -13.22
C ILE A 341 6.13 -28.30 -12.80
N LEU A 342 6.32 -28.58 -11.50
CA LEU A 342 6.26 -29.93 -10.93
C LEU A 342 4.86 -30.35 -10.48
N ASN A 343 3.89 -29.43 -10.48
CA ASN A 343 2.53 -29.64 -9.98
C ASN A 343 1.69 -30.45 -10.97
N THR A 344 1.88 -31.76 -10.93
CA THR A 344 1.09 -32.73 -11.70
C THR A 344 0.27 -33.62 -10.75
N PRO A 345 -0.88 -34.17 -11.19
CA PRO A 345 -1.73 -35.01 -10.34
C PRO A 345 -1.03 -36.23 -9.72
N GLU A 346 0.07 -36.69 -10.30
CA GLU A 346 0.86 -37.84 -9.87
C GLU A 346 1.91 -37.52 -8.81
N VAL A 347 2.11 -36.24 -8.45
CA VAL A 347 3.21 -35.79 -7.59
C VAL A 347 2.67 -35.13 -6.33
N ASN A 348 3.07 -35.62 -5.16
CA ASN A 348 2.69 -35.07 -3.87
C ASN A 348 3.67 -33.99 -3.41
N ILE A 349 3.19 -32.74 -3.40
CA ILE A 349 3.98 -31.57 -3.02
C ILE A 349 3.52 -31.03 -1.67
N SER A 350 4.44 -30.89 -0.72
CA SER A 350 4.20 -30.29 0.60
C SER A 350 5.13 -29.11 0.86
N THR A 351 4.59 -27.98 1.31
CA THR A 351 5.37 -26.77 1.60
C THR A 351 5.18 -26.29 3.03
N ALA A 352 6.24 -25.77 3.65
CA ALA A 352 6.20 -25.10 4.95
C ALA A 352 6.67 -23.64 4.79
N GLU A 353 5.81 -22.66 5.12
CA GLU A 353 6.01 -21.25 4.76
C GLU A 353 5.63 -20.29 5.90
N ASP A 354 6.32 -19.15 6.00
CA ASP A 354 6.09 -18.13 7.04
C ASP A 354 6.01 -16.70 6.47
N PRO A 355 4.82 -16.24 6.04
CA PRO A 355 3.58 -16.98 5.84
C PRO A 355 3.44 -17.53 4.40
N VAL A 356 2.33 -18.24 4.14
CA VAL A 356 1.90 -18.54 2.77
C VAL A 356 1.45 -17.23 2.10
N GLU A 357 2.16 -16.81 1.05
CA GLU A 357 1.90 -15.54 0.35
C GLU A 357 0.76 -15.68 -0.68
N ILE A 358 0.78 -16.76 -1.47
CA ILE A 358 -0.22 -17.03 -2.52
C ILE A 358 -0.62 -18.51 -2.44
N ASN A 359 -1.92 -18.77 -2.58
CA ASN A 359 -2.46 -20.12 -2.61
C ASN A 359 -2.20 -20.79 -3.96
N LEU A 360 -1.43 -21.88 -3.96
CA LEU A 360 -1.13 -22.69 -5.13
C LEU A 360 -2.05 -23.91 -5.15
N THR A 361 -3.00 -23.92 -6.10
CA THR A 361 -3.94 -25.03 -6.24
C THR A 361 -3.20 -26.31 -6.61
N GLY A 362 -3.48 -27.41 -5.90
CA GLY A 362 -2.80 -28.70 -6.09
C GLY A 362 -1.61 -28.93 -5.16
N ILE A 363 -1.22 -27.94 -4.36
CA ILE A 363 -0.07 -28.03 -3.45
C ILE A 363 -0.53 -27.93 -2.00
N ASN A 364 0.00 -28.79 -1.13
CA ASN A 364 -0.31 -28.77 0.31
C ASN A 364 0.58 -27.73 1.01
N GLN A 365 0.05 -26.52 1.21
CA GLN A 365 0.80 -25.43 1.84
C GLN A 365 0.50 -25.30 3.33
N VAL A 366 1.52 -25.44 4.17
CA VAL A 366 1.45 -25.28 5.63
C VAL A 366 2.02 -23.92 6.03
N GLN A 367 1.20 -23.11 6.69
CA GLN A 367 1.67 -21.88 7.31
C GLN A 367 2.25 -22.16 8.70
N ILE A 368 3.48 -21.71 8.95
CA ILE A 368 4.16 -21.81 10.25
C ILE A 368 3.35 -21.06 11.32
N ASN A 369 3.24 -21.69 12.50
CA ASN A 369 2.56 -21.12 13.64
C ASN A 369 3.37 -21.38 14.92
N VAL A 370 4.36 -20.52 15.15
CA VAL A 370 5.25 -20.59 16.32
C VAL A 370 4.47 -20.52 17.64
N LYS A 371 3.37 -19.75 17.71
CA LYS A 371 2.53 -19.66 18.93
C LYS A 371 1.85 -20.98 19.29
N ALA A 372 1.51 -21.78 18.29
CA ALA A 372 0.95 -23.13 18.48
C ALA A 372 2.03 -24.23 18.56
N GLY A 373 3.32 -23.87 18.44
CA GLY A 373 4.44 -24.81 18.42
C GLY A 373 4.67 -25.51 17.08
N LEU A 374 4.10 -25.02 15.98
CA LEU A 374 4.33 -25.54 14.63
C LEU A 374 5.48 -24.76 13.96
N THR A 375 6.71 -25.27 14.05
CA THR A 375 7.91 -24.68 13.42
C THR A 375 8.23 -25.31 12.06
N PHE A 376 9.23 -24.78 11.33
CA PHE A 376 9.72 -25.37 10.08
C PHE A 376 10.20 -26.82 10.28
N ALA A 377 10.96 -27.09 11.36
CA ALA A 377 11.44 -28.43 11.67
C ALA A 377 10.29 -29.41 11.95
N ASP A 378 9.24 -28.97 12.66
CA ASP A 378 8.07 -29.79 12.97
C ASP A 378 7.24 -30.14 11.74
N ALA A 379 7.01 -29.14 10.87
CA ALA A 379 6.32 -29.32 9.60
C ALA A 379 7.09 -30.30 8.71
N LEU A 380 8.41 -30.10 8.57
CA LEU A 380 9.26 -30.93 7.73
C LEU A 380 9.34 -32.38 8.22
N ARG A 381 9.46 -32.62 9.53
CA ARG A 381 9.35 -33.97 10.10
C ARG A 381 8.01 -34.63 9.81
N SER A 382 6.94 -33.85 9.80
CA SER A 382 5.60 -34.34 9.53
C SER A 382 5.44 -34.70 8.05
N PHE A 383 5.97 -33.89 7.14
CA PHE A 383 6.00 -34.18 5.71
C PHE A 383 6.62 -35.53 5.42
N LEU A 384 7.75 -35.89 6.04
CA LEU A 384 8.39 -37.21 5.83
C LEU A 384 7.52 -38.42 6.24
N ARG A 385 6.36 -38.21 6.87
CA ARG A 385 5.35 -39.24 7.17
C ARG A 385 4.05 -39.08 6.37
N GLN A 386 4.01 -38.14 5.43
CA GLN A 386 2.88 -37.83 4.56
C GLN A 386 3.12 -38.27 3.10
N ASP A 387 4.16 -39.09 2.87
CA ASP A 387 4.52 -39.61 1.55
C ASP A 387 4.72 -38.53 0.45
N PRO A 388 5.52 -37.47 0.69
CA PRO A 388 5.76 -36.42 -0.30
C PRO A 388 6.85 -36.84 -1.31
N ASP A 389 6.67 -36.48 -2.57
CA ASP A 389 7.73 -36.56 -3.58
C ASP A 389 8.63 -35.32 -3.51
N ILE A 390 8.01 -34.16 -3.28
CA ILE A 390 8.65 -32.86 -3.25
C ILE A 390 8.33 -32.14 -1.95
N VAL A 391 9.36 -31.57 -1.34
CA VAL A 391 9.23 -30.76 -0.14
C VAL A 391 9.80 -29.36 -0.38
N MET A 392 9.03 -28.33 -0.05
CA MET A 392 9.53 -26.95 -0.02
C MET A 392 9.56 -26.41 1.41
N VAL A 393 10.71 -25.89 1.82
CA VAL A 393 10.87 -25.20 3.10
C VAL A 393 11.15 -23.75 2.81
N GLY A 394 10.28 -22.85 3.27
CA GLY A 394 10.32 -21.42 2.96
C GLY A 394 11.70 -20.81 3.18
N GLU A 395 12.40 -21.21 4.23
CA GLU A 395 13.80 -20.86 4.48
C GLU A 395 14.48 -21.80 5.48
N ILE A 396 15.80 -21.92 5.36
CA ILE A 396 16.65 -22.59 6.36
C ILE A 396 17.34 -21.51 7.21
N ARG A 397 16.89 -21.38 8.47
CA ARG A 397 17.42 -20.40 9.44
C ARG A 397 18.41 -21.01 10.44
N ASP A 398 18.24 -22.30 10.73
CA ASP A 398 18.93 -23.01 11.80
C ASP A 398 19.44 -24.39 11.34
N LEU A 399 20.32 -24.97 12.16
CA LEU A 399 20.94 -26.28 11.92
C LEU A 399 19.90 -27.41 11.89
N GLU A 400 18.90 -27.35 12.78
CA GLU A 400 17.89 -28.41 12.91
C GLU A 400 17.08 -28.56 11.61
N THR A 401 16.57 -27.44 11.08
CA THR A 401 15.85 -27.38 9.81
C THR A 401 16.75 -27.84 8.66
N ALA A 402 18.02 -27.40 8.65
CA ALA A 402 19.00 -27.81 7.63
C ALA A 402 19.26 -29.32 7.64
N GLU A 403 19.46 -29.93 8.80
CA GLU A 403 19.72 -31.36 8.93
C GLU A 403 18.54 -32.20 8.43
N ILE A 404 17.31 -31.82 8.75
CA ILE A 404 16.13 -32.56 8.31
C ILE A 404 15.96 -32.40 6.79
N ALA A 405 16.18 -31.19 6.25
CA ALA A 405 16.09 -30.94 4.81
C ALA A 405 17.13 -31.76 4.03
N ILE A 406 18.35 -31.85 4.55
CA ILE A 406 19.43 -32.66 3.98
C ILE A 406 19.10 -34.14 4.02
N LYS A 407 18.57 -34.64 5.15
CA LYS A 407 18.13 -36.03 5.27
C LYS A 407 17.04 -36.34 4.24
N ALA A 408 16.03 -35.48 4.12
CA ALA A 408 14.97 -35.61 3.12
C ALA A 408 15.55 -35.73 1.69
N ALA A 409 16.49 -34.83 1.34
CA ALA A 409 17.17 -34.84 0.05
C ALA A 409 18.00 -36.11 -0.21
N GLN A 410 18.56 -36.73 0.84
CA GLN A 410 19.30 -37.99 0.74
C GLN A 410 18.38 -39.21 0.67
N THR A 411 17.18 -39.12 1.23
CA THR A 411 16.20 -40.20 1.30
C THR A 411 15.17 -40.12 0.18
N GLY A 412 15.56 -39.74 -1.03
CA GLY A 412 14.69 -39.85 -2.21
C GLY A 412 13.72 -38.70 -2.47
N HIS A 413 13.87 -37.55 -1.80
CA HIS A 413 12.97 -36.40 -2.01
C HIS A 413 13.68 -35.27 -2.73
N LEU A 414 12.95 -34.55 -3.59
CA LEU A 414 13.41 -33.26 -4.11
C LEU A 414 13.05 -32.17 -3.09
N VAL A 415 14.05 -31.44 -2.61
CA VAL A 415 13.90 -30.40 -1.60
C VAL A 415 14.21 -29.03 -2.19
N LEU A 416 13.26 -28.11 -2.09
CA LEU A 416 13.44 -26.72 -2.47
C LEU A 416 13.49 -25.85 -1.21
N SER A 417 14.45 -24.95 -1.11
CA SER A 417 14.48 -24.02 0.01
C SER A 417 15.20 -22.71 -0.29
N THR A 418 15.14 -21.77 0.67
CA THR A 418 15.85 -20.50 0.58
C THR A 418 16.86 -20.26 1.69
N LEU A 419 17.90 -19.48 1.36
CA LEU A 419 18.84 -18.91 2.31
C LEU A 419 19.08 -17.42 2.00
N HIS A 420 19.51 -16.68 3.01
CA HIS A 420 19.88 -15.26 2.91
C HIS A 420 21.40 -15.10 2.77
N THR A 421 21.93 -15.33 1.58
CA THR A 421 23.35 -15.15 1.22
C THR A 421 23.50 -14.25 -0.01
N ASN A 422 24.70 -13.72 -0.24
CA ASN A 422 24.91 -12.78 -1.33
C ASN A 422 25.35 -13.44 -2.64
N SER A 423 25.86 -14.67 -2.60
CA SER A 423 26.28 -15.45 -3.76
C SER A 423 26.00 -16.95 -3.59
N ALA A 424 26.09 -17.69 -4.70
CA ALA A 424 25.93 -19.14 -4.67
C ALA A 424 27.01 -19.82 -3.82
N ALA A 425 28.28 -19.41 -3.98
CA ALA A 425 29.41 -19.96 -3.21
C ALA A 425 29.31 -19.69 -1.70
N GLU A 426 28.87 -18.48 -1.29
CA GLU A 426 28.66 -18.16 0.14
C GLU A 426 27.57 -19.03 0.79
N THR A 427 26.63 -19.54 0.00
CA THR A 427 25.56 -20.42 0.49
C THR A 427 26.13 -21.71 1.08
N LEU A 428 27.11 -22.30 0.40
CA LEU A 428 27.81 -23.50 0.88
C LEU A 428 28.56 -23.21 2.19
N THR A 429 29.29 -22.09 2.24
CA THR A 429 29.98 -21.67 3.46
C THR A 429 29.00 -21.37 4.60
N ARG A 430 27.83 -20.80 4.32
CA ARG A 430 26.78 -20.55 5.31
C ARG A 430 26.27 -21.85 5.93
N LEU A 431 26.03 -22.87 5.12
CA LEU A 431 25.62 -24.20 5.62
C LEU A 431 26.70 -24.82 6.52
N MET A 432 27.98 -24.76 6.11
CA MET A 432 29.10 -25.23 6.93
C MET A 432 29.18 -24.46 8.27
N ASN A 433 29.02 -23.14 8.24
CA ASN A 433 29.06 -22.29 9.44
C ASN A 433 27.88 -22.53 10.40
N MET A 434 26.74 -23.01 9.90
CA MET A 434 25.63 -23.45 10.75
C MET A 434 25.91 -24.77 11.47
N GLY A 435 26.97 -25.49 11.08
CA GLY A 435 27.34 -26.78 11.65
C GLY A 435 26.95 -27.98 10.78
N VAL A 436 26.48 -27.76 9.55
CA VAL A 436 26.17 -28.87 8.64
C VAL A 436 27.48 -29.51 8.16
N PRO A 437 27.67 -30.84 8.32
CA PRO A 437 28.87 -31.52 7.84
C PRO A 437 29.04 -31.42 6.32
N SER A 438 30.27 -31.17 5.87
CA SER A 438 30.56 -30.90 4.44
C SER A 438 30.20 -32.05 3.52
N TYR A 439 30.36 -33.30 3.97
CA TYR A 439 29.95 -34.49 3.20
C TYR A 439 28.44 -34.54 2.93
N ASN A 440 27.62 -34.05 3.88
CA ASN A 440 26.17 -33.96 3.71
C ASN A 440 25.79 -32.87 2.70
N ILE A 441 26.48 -31.73 2.73
CA ILE A 441 26.25 -30.66 1.76
C ILE A 441 26.61 -31.15 0.35
N ALA A 442 27.78 -31.78 0.20
CA ALA A 442 28.28 -32.26 -1.08
C ALA A 442 27.37 -33.33 -1.70
N SER A 443 26.77 -34.22 -0.90
CA SER A 443 25.90 -35.29 -1.39
C SER A 443 24.44 -34.86 -1.62
N SER A 444 23.97 -33.81 -0.93
CA SER A 444 22.55 -33.39 -1.00
C SER A 444 22.30 -32.22 -1.93
N VAL A 445 23.16 -31.20 -1.96
CA VAL A 445 22.90 -29.97 -2.72
C VAL A 445 23.22 -30.19 -4.19
N THR A 446 22.23 -29.95 -5.06
CA THR A 446 22.32 -30.14 -6.50
C THR A 446 22.55 -28.83 -7.24
N LEU A 447 21.78 -27.79 -6.88
CA LEU A 447 21.78 -26.52 -7.59
C LEU A 447 21.61 -25.39 -6.60
N ILE A 448 22.39 -24.32 -6.78
CA ILE A 448 22.25 -23.08 -6.03
C ILE A 448 21.96 -21.94 -7.01
N ILE A 449 20.88 -21.21 -6.75
CA ILE A 449 20.44 -20.06 -7.54
C ILE A 449 20.54 -18.83 -6.65
N ALA A 450 21.62 -18.06 -6.76
CA ALA A 450 21.66 -16.73 -6.14
C ALA A 450 20.99 -15.71 -7.08
N GLN A 451 20.10 -14.88 -6.53
CA GLN A 451 19.30 -13.96 -7.35
C GLN A 451 19.22 -12.54 -6.81
N ARG A 452 19.00 -11.61 -7.73
CA ARG A 452 18.67 -10.20 -7.52
C ARG A 452 17.56 -9.79 -8.48
N LEU A 453 16.85 -8.71 -8.16
CA LEU A 453 15.94 -8.06 -9.10
C LEU A 453 16.52 -6.71 -9.51
N ALA A 454 16.71 -6.54 -10.82
CA ALA A 454 17.09 -5.29 -11.44
C ALA A 454 15.88 -4.67 -12.13
N ARG A 455 15.81 -3.33 -12.14
CA ARG A 455 14.79 -2.58 -12.86
C ARG A 455 15.09 -2.59 -14.35
N ARG A 456 14.06 -2.85 -15.17
CA ARG A 456 14.20 -2.84 -16.63
C ARG A 456 14.13 -1.41 -17.15
N LEU A 457 14.99 -1.07 -18.09
CA LEU A 457 14.90 0.19 -18.81
C LEU A 457 13.58 0.25 -19.59
N CYS A 458 12.97 1.44 -19.61
CA CYS A 458 11.76 1.67 -20.37
C CYS A 458 12.05 1.55 -21.87
N ASN A 459 11.30 0.70 -22.59
CA ASN A 459 11.48 0.53 -24.02
C ASN A 459 11.08 1.76 -24.84
N GLU A 460 10.27 2.67 -24.28
CA GLU A 460 9.77 3.86 -24.98
C GLU A 460 10.73 5.06 -24.91
N CYS A 461 11.57 5.14 -23.87
CA CYS A 461 12.39 6.34 -23.60
C CYS A 461 13.85 6.06 -23.26
N LYS A 462 14.30 4.80 -23.33
CA LYS A 462 15.74 4.51 -23.19
C LYS A 462 16.51 5.13 -24.34
N GLU A 463 17.68 5.65 -24.03
CA GLU A 463 18.59 6.26 -25.00
C GLU A 463 19.98 5.60 -24.93
N PRO A 464 20.73 5.59 -26.04
CA PRO A 464 22.11 5.12 -26.04
C PRO A 464 22.96 5.85 -24.98
N GLU A 465 23.76 5.09 -24.24
CA GLU A 465 24.72 5.62 -23.27
C GLU A 465 26.14 5.47 -23.81
N ASP A 466 26.89 6.57 -23.89
CA ASP A 466 28.31 6.53 -24.27
C ASP A 466 29.17 6.45 -23.01
N ILE A 467 29.85 5.31 -22.84
CA ILE A 467 30.70 5.03 -21.68
C ILE A 467 32.13 4.82 -22.16
N PRO A 468 33.14 5.52 -21.59
CA PRO A 468 34.52 5.35 -21.97
C PRO A 468 35.00 3.89 -21.88
N LYS A 469 35.77 3.44 -22.88
CA LYS A 469 36.33 2.08 -22.96
C LYS A 469 37.03 1.65 -21.65
N GLU A 470 37.80 2.53 -21.04
CA GLU A 470 38.53 2.25 -19.80
C GLU A 470 37.58 1.89 -18.65
N GLU A 471 36.44 2.56 -18.55
CA GLU A 471 35.44 2.29 -17.52
C GLU A 471 34.72 0.96 -17.81
N LEU A 472 34.39 0.66 -19.07
CA LEU A 472 33.79 -0.62 -19.44
C LEU A 472 34.69 -1.82 -19.08
N LEU A 473 35.99 -1.71 -19.36
CA LEU A 473 36.97 -2.74 -18.97
C LEU A 473 37.08 -2.88 -17.45
N ARG A 474 37.10 -1.74 -16.72
CA ARG A 474 37.12 -1.74 -15.25
C ARG A 474 35.88 -2.40 -14.64
N GLN A 475 34.73 -2.20 -15.28
CA GLN A 475 33.45 -2.74 -14.85
C GLN A 475 33.36 -4.26 -15.06
N GLY A 476 34.20 -4.84 -15.93
CA GLY A 476 34.34 -6.28 -16.14
C GLY A 476 34.00 -6.78 -17.54
N PHE A 477 33.78 -5.89 -18.51
CA PHE A 477 33.66 -6.28 -19.92
C PHE A 477 35.03 -6.67 -20.50
N THR A 478 35.04 -7.59 -21.48
CA THR A 478 36.25 -7.93 -22.24
C THR A 478 36.39 -7.06 -23.48
N GLU A 479 37.61 -6.91 -24.02
CA GLU A 479 37.82 -6.13 -25.26
C GLU A 479 37.00 -6.66 -26.45
N GLU A 480 36.77 -7.98 -26.50
CA GLU A 480 35.97 -8.64 -27.53
C GLU A 480 34.47 -8.30 -27.44
N GLN A 481 33.98 -7.98 -26.24
CA GLN A 481 32.57 -7.65 -26.02
C GLN A 481 32.23 -6.21 -26.43
N LEU A 482 33.20 -5.28 -26.31
CA LEU A 482 32.98 -3.83 -26.50
C LEU A 482 32.26 -3.46 -27.81
N PRO A 483 32.60 -4.03 -28.99
CA PRO A 483 31.94 -3.67 -30.24
C PRO A 483 30.47 -4.09 -30.33
N HIS A 484 30.02 -4.99 -29.46
CA HIS A 484 28.69 -5.58 -29.47
C HIS A 484 27.78 -5.08 -28.35
N LEU A 485 28.24 -4.09 -27.56
CA LEU A 485 27.47 -3.57 -26.44
C LEU A 485 26.37 -2.63 -26.91
N ASN A 486 25.13 -2.94 -26.54
CA ASN A 486 23.99 -2.06 -26.65
C ASN A 486 23.77 -1.32 -25.33
N LEU A 487 24.63 -0.35 -25.03
CA LEU A 487 24.56 0.41 -23.78
C LEU A 487 23.41 1.41 -23.84
N GLN A 488 22.57 1.38 -22.80
CA GLN A 488 21.34 2.18 -22.72
C GLN A 488 21.21 2.81 -21.32
N GLN A 489 20.71 4.04 -21.27
CA GLN A 489 20.46 4.78 -20.04
C GLN A 489 18.97 5.11 -19.85
N ALA A 490 18.62 5.42 -18.59
CA ALA A 490 17.27 5.78 -18.19
C ALA A 490 17.05 7.30 -18.33
N VAL A 491 16.07 7.72 -19.14
CA VAL A 491 15.72 9.13 -19.35
C VAL A 491 14.44 9.51 -18.61
N GLY A 492 13.35 8.79 -18.86
CA GLY A 492 12.05 9.04 -18.23
C GLY A 492 11.00 9.57 -19.22
N CYS A 493 9.77 9.09 -19.06
CA CYS A 493 8.59 9.50 -19.81
C CYS A 493 7.32 9.19 -18.99
N ASP A 494 6.16 9.61 -19.49
CA ASP A 494 4.86 9.44 -18.80
C ASP A 494 4.43 7.97 -18.61
N GLN A 495 5.09 7.04 -19.30
CA GLN A 495 4.77 5.61 -19.26
C GLN A 495 5.62 4.79 -18.27
N CYS A 496 6.55 5.44 -17.56
CA CYS A 496 7.52 4.79 -16.70
C CYS A 496 7.76 5.57 -15.40
N THR A 497 8.50 4.96 -14.47
CA THR A 497 8.92 5.65 -13.24
C THR A 497 10.42 5.91 -13.30
N GLY A 498 10.80 7.15 -13.66
CA GLY A 498 12.21 7.57 -13.72
C GLY A 498 13.05 6.80 -14.76
N GLY A 499 12.44 6.45 -15.90
CA GLY A 499 13.10 5.71 -16.99
C GLY A 499 13.07 4.19 -16.85
N PHE A 500 12.39 3.66 -15.82
CA PHE A 500 12.27 2.22 -15.58
C PHE A 500 10.82 1.76 -15.60
N LYS A 501 10.59 0.53 -16.10
CA LYS A 501 9.26 -0.10 -16.11
C LYS A 501 9.39 -1.60 -15.87
N GLY A 502 9.02 -2.04 -14.68
CA GLY A 502 9.07 -3.44 -14.29
C GLY A 502 10.48 -3.92 -13.94
N ARG A 503 10.60 -5.22 -13.65
CA ARG A 503 11.83 -5.84 -13.13
C ARG A 503 12.20 -7.07 -13.94
N THR A 504 13.49 -7.41 -13.90
CA THR A 504 14.05 -8.65 -14.41
C THR A 504 14.92 -9.30 -13.34
N GLY A 505 14.93 -10.62 -13.29
CA GLY A 505 15.86 -11.36 -12.47
C GLY A 505 17.29 -11.27 -13.00
N VAL A 506 18.26 -11.24 -12.10
CA VAL A 506 19.69 -11.43 -12.37
C VAL A 506 20.12 -12.63 -11.54
N TYR A 507 20.62 -13.67 -12.20
CA TYR A 507 20.85 -14.97 -11.60
C TYR A 507 22.32 -15.39 -11.68
N GLU A 508 22.82 -15.98 -10.60
CA GLU A 508 23.99 -16.85 -10.56
C GLU A 508 23.45 -18.27 -10.32
N VAL A 509 23.44 -19.07 -11.38
CA VAL A 509 22.97 -20.46 -11.34
C VAL A 509 24.19 -21.37 -11.34
N MET A 510 24.46 -21.99 -10.19
CA MET A 510 25.66 -22.77 -9.94
C MET A 510 25.28 -24.22 -9.57
N PRO A 511 25.41 -25.17 -10.49
CA PRO A 511 25.33 -26.59 -10.20
C PRO A 511 26.46 -27.03 -9.27
N VAL A 512 26.18 -27.99 -8.41
CA VAL A 512 27.21 -28.63 -7.57
C VAL A 512 27.79 -29.81 -8.34
N THR A 513 28.86 -29.55 -9.09
CA THR A 513 29.61 -30.54 -9.88
C THR A 513 30.56 -31.34 -9.01
N GLU A 514 31.10 -32.46 -9.51
CA GLU A 514 32.07 -33.31 -8.78
C GLU A 514 33.28 -32.50 -8.27
N ALA A 515 33.83 -31.61 -9.09
CA ALA A 515 34.94 -30.74 -8.68
C ALA A 515 34.54 -29.77 -7.55
N ILE A 516 33.30 -29.25 -7.57
CA ILE A 516 32.78 -28.43 -6.47
C ILE A 516 32.51 -29.28 -5.23
N GLN A 517 32.05 -30.54 -5.38
CA GLN A 517 31.88 -31.48 -4.26
C GLN A 517 33.20 -31.74 -3.54
N GLU A 518 34.29 -31.98 -4.27
CA GLU A 518 35.63 -32.14 -3.70
C GLU A 518 36.06 -30.89 -2.91
N LEU A 519 35.80 -29.70 -3.47
CA LEU A 519 36.07 -28.44 -2.77
C LEU A 519 35.26 -28.31 -1.48
N ILE A 520 33.98 -28.67 -1.50
CA ILE A 520 33.13 -28.69 -0.29
C ILE A 520 33.71 -29.67 0.74
N MET A 521 34.07 -30.89 0.33
CA MET A 521 34.65 -31.91 1.23
C MET A 521 35.98 -31.48 1.84
N SER A 522 36.78 -30.70 1.11
CA SER A 522 38.04 -30.13 1.60
C SER A 522 37.87 -28.85 2.45
N ASN A 523 36.62 -28.43 2.73
CA ASN A 523 36.29 -27.17 3.42
C ASN A 523 36.88 -25.92 2.73
N ALA A 524 36.89 -25.92 1.39
CA ALA A 524 37.36 -24.78 0.62
C ALA A 524 36.52 -23.52 0.89
N GLY A 525 37.17 -22.36 0.87
CA GLY A 525 36.50 -21.08 1.06
C GLY A 525 35.64 -20.68 -0.15
N SER A 526 34.68 -19.78 0.05
CA SER A 526 33.78 -19.28 -1.00
C SER A 526 34.51 -18.74 -2.23
N LEU A 527 35.68 -18.09 -2.06
CA LEU A 527 36.51 -17.61 -3.17
C LEU A 527 37.05 -18.73 -4.05
N GLN A 528 37.41 -19.88 -3.49
CA GLN A 528 37.92 -21.02 -4.26
C GLN A 528 36.79 -21.68 -5.04
N ILE A 529 35.64 -21.86 -4.40
CA ILE A 529 34.43 -22.39 -5.04
C ILE A 529 33.98 -21.47 -6.18
N ALA A 530 33.92 -20.16 -5.96
CA ALA A 530 33.56 -19.19 -6.99
C ALA A 530 34.55 -19.18 -8.16
N LYS A 531 35.85 -19.37 -7.92
CA LYS A 531 36.85 -19.51 -8.99
C LYS A 531 36.62 -20.78 -9.82
N GLN A 532 36.31 -21.90 -9.16
CA GLN A 532 36.01 -23.15 -9.85
C GLN A 532 34.73 -23.05 -10.68
N ALA A 533 33.65 -22.48 -10.12
CA ALA A 533 32.41 -22.26 -10.86
C ALA A 533 32.61 -21.40 -12.11
N ARG A 534 33.42 -20.33 -12.03
CA ARG A 534 33.78 -19.51 -13.19
C ARG A 534 34.61 -20.28 -14.22
N LYS A 535 35.53 -21.14 -13.77
CA LYS A 535 36.33 -22.00 -14.65
C LYS A 535 35.45 -22.99 -15.42
N GLU A 536 34.36 -23.45 -14.82
CA GLU A 536 33.35 -24.31 -15.44
C GLU A 536 32.34 -23.54 -16.30
N GLY A 537 32.43 -22.20 -16.37
CA GLY A 537 31.59 -21.36 -17.22
C GLY A 537 30.31 -20.86 -16.57
N TYR A 538 30.12 -21.04 -15.26
CA TYR A 538 28.97 -20.50 -14.55
C TYR A 538 29.18 -19.02 -14.20
N ASN A 539 28.26 -18.18 -14.69
CA ASN A 539 28.31 -16.75 -14.48
C ASN A 539 27.97 -16.38 -13.03
N SER A 540 28.80 -15.52 -12.44
CA SER A 540 28.48 -14.81 -11.20
C SER A 540 27.34 -13.80 -11.41
N LEU A 541 26.71 -13.34 -10.32
CA LEU A 541 25.67 -12.28 -10.37
C LEU A 541 26.14 -11.06 -11.15
N ARG A 542 27.43 -10.70 -10.99
CA ARG A 542 28.04 -9.57 -11.71
C ARG A 542 28.10 -9.80 -13.21
N GLN A 543 28.57 -10.97 -13.65
CA GLN A 543 28.65 -11.30 -15.07
C GLN A 543 27.26 -11.38 -15.71
N SER A 544 26.29 -11.97 -15.01
CA SER A 544 24.89 -12.02 -15.46
C SER A 544 24.27 -10.63 -15.57
N ALA A 545 24.57 -9.71 -14.64
CA ALA A 545 24.13 -8.32 -14.73
C ALA A 545 24.75 -7.60 -15.93
N LEU A 546 26.06 -7.75 -16.13
CA LEU A 546 26.77 -7.15 -17.27
C LEU A 546 26.26 -7.65 -18.63
N ARG A 547 25.86 -8.92 -18.73
CA ARG A 547 25.23 -9.46 -19.94
C ARG A 547 23.91 -8.75 -20.27
N LYS A 548 23.10 -8.44 -19.25
CA LYS A 548 21.86 -7.65 -19.41
C LYS A 548 22.10 -6.14 -19.62
N VAL A 549 23.30 -5.66 -19.31
CA VAL A 549 23.74 -4.31 -19.72
C VAL A 549 24.12 -4.34 -21.20
N ALA A 550 24.80 -5.40 -21.65
CA ALA A 550 25.24 -5.55 -23.03
C ALA A 550 24.08 -5.64 -24.03
N ASP A 551 22.92 -6.17 -23.63
CA ASP A 551 21.73 -6.23 -24.49
C ASP A 551 20.80 -5.00 -24.36
N GLY A 552 21.09 -4.07 -23.43
CA GLY A 552 20.30 -2.86 -23.19
C GLY A 552 19.00 -3.11 -22.42
N THR A 553 18.90 -4.21 -21.67
CA THR A 553 17.77 -4.51 -20.77
C THR A 553 17.83 -3.69 -19.49
N ILE A 554 19.02 -3.54 -18.92
CA ILE A 554 19.28 -2.74 -17.71
C ILE A 554 20.44 -1.77 -17.95
N SER A 555 20.50 -0.67 -17.20
CA SER A 555 21.65 0.25 -17.28
C SER A 555 22.83 -0.24 -16.45
N LEU A 556 24.03 0.26 -16.76
CA LEU A 556 25.23 -0.03 -15.96
C LEU A 556 25.08 0.41 -14.50
N ALA A 557 24.45 1.57 -14.27
CA ALA A 557 24.14 2.07 -12.93
C ALA A 557 23.26 1.09 -12.14
N GLU A 558 22.24 0.51 -12.80
CA GLU A 558 21.36 -0.46 -12.17
C GLU A 558 22.08 -1.79 -11.89
N ALA A 559 22.92 -2.27 -12.81
CA ALA A 559 23.79 -3.43 -12.57
C ALA A 559 24.67 -3.22 -11.33
N ASN A 560 25.33 -2.06 -11.22
CA ASN A 560 26.16 -1.72 -10.06
C ASN A 560 25.35 -1.68 -8.76
N ARG A 561 24.14 -1.13 -8.79
CA ARG A 561 23.25 -1.07 -7.61
C ARG A 561 22.90 -2.45 -7.06
N VAL A 562 22.73 -3.45 -7.93
CA VAL A 562 22.29 -4.79 -7.49
C VAL A 562 23.45 -5.76 -7.26
N THR A 563 24.65 -5.48 -7.79
CA THR A 563 25.81 -6.39 -7.69
C THR A 563 26.98 -5.88 -6.85
N ASN A 564 27.13 -4.57 -6.66
CA ASN A 564 28.24 -4.02 -5.89
C ASN A 564 27.78 -3.78 -4.45
N ASN A 565 28.14 -4.70 -3.56
CA ASN A 565 28.17 -4.48 -2.11
C ASN A 565 29.61 -4.46 -1.65
#